data_AF-A0A2E8DP86-F1
#
_entry.id   AF-A0A2E8DP86-F1
#
_cell.length_a   1.000
_cell.length_b   1.000
_cell.length_c   1.000
_cell.angle_alpha   90.00
_cell.angle_beta   90.00
_cell.angle_gamma   90.00
#
_symmetry.space_group_name_H-M   'P 1'
#
loop_
_entity.id
_entity.type
_entity.pdbx_description
1 polymer ?
#
loop_
_entity_poly.entity_id
_entity_poly.type
_entity_poly.pdbx_seq_one_letter_code
_entity_poly.pdbx_strand_id
1 'polypeptide(L)'
;MSTVIDLGKLRFLFRGDYNNGTSYELNDVVTYGGNSYTYINVTAGAGTNPDSTSHWSLMTRGITLRGDWDAATQYVAGDIAKLNGIHYKCKATTTNNIPPNSTYWEEFIQGFNYTGNWSSVTQYRKNDIAIQNGVNYICVTAHVNQDPPGANWNEFAMGYSDRGAWNNSTDYEVNDLVSLSGIIYKCKADNVGQEPPNGTYWDQFSIGFVYTGAYNNATAYKINDIVLNSSVTYRCTQASTGNEPPNATYWDAFASGFEYKGDWDASTAYKLNDIASVNGVHYRCKVANTNSEPPDATDWEQFNEGYKTLTDWANGTAYKLNDIVTVNGVRYRCKAANSGNEPPNATYWEEFIQGFKYIGAWDSTTAYKFNDIVSVNGVHYRCKVANTNSEPPNATNWEQFAEGYAHKGEWAVGTNYKLNDIVKHGGGQYRAKVANVGQEPPSTTEWELFTDGLLWKGTWTAGDPYNVHEVVIHQGQQYKCLLDNTASSSFLTDFVTDSKWERFATGTFYRGGYADATEYFKNDLVTTGTAPNLNLYINVADHLSNGSNITDATEIGNWMVLISGQWQTTANVSLQSFFYGTMN
;
A
#
# COMPACT_ATOMS: atom_id res chain seq x y z
N MET A 1 71.17 -22.24 65.48
CA MET A 1 70.35 -21.01 65.62
C MET A 1 70.07 -20.50 64.23
N SER A 2 68.91 -20.84 63.68
CA SER A 2 68.42 -20.30 62.41
C SER A 2 67.56 -19.09 62.76
N THR A 3 68.06 -17.89 62.49
CA THR A 3 67.26 -16.67 62.53
C THR A 3 66.43 -16.62 61.25
N VAL A 4 65.17 -17.04 61.36
CA VAL A 4 64.14 -16.74 60.36
C VAL A 4 63.85 -15.25 60.46
N ILE A 5 64.20 -14.48 59.43
CA ILE A 5 63.75 -13.10 59.26
C ILE A 5 62.39 -13.19 58.56
N ASP A 6 61.32 -12.89 59.30
CA ASP A 6 59.99 -12.67 58.74
C ASP A 6 59.97 -11.27 58.08
N LEU A 7 59.88 -11.23 56.75
CA LEU A 7 59.81 -10.00 55.96
C LEU A 7 58.38 -9.45 55.84
N GLY A 8 57.40 -10.07 56.50
CA GLY A 8 55.98 -9.75 56.33
C GLY A 8 55.49 -9.98 54.90
N LYS A 9 54.21 -9.65 54.64
CA LYS A 9 53.69 -9.59 53.27
C LYS A 9 54.21 -8.30 52.62
N LEU A 10 55.16 -8.41 51.69
CA LEU A 10 55.52 -7.32 50.79
C LEU A 10 54.24 -6.83 50.09
N ARG A 11 53.81 -5.59 50.39
CA ARG A 11 52.59 -4.99 49.84
C ARG A 11 52.96 -3.65 49.24
N PHE A 12 52.82 -3.53 47.92
CA PHE A 12 52.73 -2.23 47.27
C PHE A 12 51.30 -1.72 47.42
N LEU A 13 51.15 -0.50 47.96
CA LEU A 13 49.85 0.13 48.12
C LEU A 13 49.75 1.29 47.13
N PHE A 14 48.88 1.21 46.14
CA PHE A 14 48.66 2.31 45.22
C PHE A 14 47.85 3.43 45.89
N ARG A 15 48.43 4.63 45.93
CA ARG A 15 47.90 5.82 46.62
C ARG A 15 47.30 6.86 45.67
N GLY A 16 47.18 6.53 44.39
CA GLY A 16 46.70 7.47 43.36
C GLY A 16 47.78 8.45 42.92
N ASP A 17 47.38 9.63 42.44
CA ASP A 17 48.31 10.68 42.05
C ASP A 17 49.09 11.24 43.25
N TYR A 18 50.36 11.57 43.03
CA TYR A 18 51.18 12.22 44.05
C TYR A 18 50.55 13.54 44.50
N ASN A 19 50.44 13.72 45.80
CA ASN A 19 49.97 14.94 46.45
C ASN A 19 51.00 15.39 47.48
N ASN A 20 51.44 16.64 47.35
CA ASN A 20 52.49 17.22 48.18
C ASN A 20 52.18 17.24 49.70
N GLY A 21 50.89 17.30 50.06
CA GLY A 21 50.44 17.33 51.46
C GLY A 21 50.27 15.95 52.10
N THR A 22 50.35 14.87 51.32
CA THR A 22 50.16 13.50 51.81
C THR A 22 51.48 12.92 52.29
N SER A 23 51.48 12.31 53.49
CA SER A 23 52.61 11.53 53.97
C SER A 23 52.56 10.12 53.37
N TYR A 24 53.65 9.71 52.73
CA TYR A 24 53.81 8.39 52.11
C TYR A 24 54.76 7.52 52.94
N GLU A 25 54.50 6.22 52.97
CA GLU A 25 55.30 5.22 53.69
C GLU A 25 55.93 4.20 52.73
N LEU A 26 56.89 3.42 53.25
CA LEU A 26 57.65 2.46 52.45
C LEU A 26 56.72 1.54 51.63
N ASN A 27 56.96 1.46 50.32
CA ASN A 27 56.18 0.72 49.32
C ASN A 27 54.84 1.34 48.87
N ASP A 28 54.48 2.55 49.31
CA ASP A 28 53.41 3.29 48.65
C ASP A 28 53.77 3.57 47.18
N VAL A 29 52.81 3.42 46.27
CA VAL A 29 52.98 3.68 44.84
C VAL A 29 52.10 4.86 44.44
N VAL A 30 52.67 5.86 43.77
CA VAL A 30 51.95 7.01 43.24
C VAL A 30 52.17 7.18 41.75
N THR A 31 51.22 7.81 41.06
CA THR A 31 51.41 8.35 39.71
C THR A 31 51.91 9.80 39.76
N TYR A 32 52.91 10.11 38.93
CA TYR A 32 53.46 11.46 38.77
C TYR A 32 54.06 11.61 37.37
N GLY A 33 53.56 12.57 36.59
CA GLY A 33 53.99 12.76 35.19
C GLY A 33 53.71 11.56 34.29
N GLY A 34 52.68 10.78 34.59
CA GLY A 34 52.35 9.55 33.87
C GLY A 34 53.23 8.35 34.22
N ASN A 35 54.33 8.54 34.94
CA ASN A 35 55.11 7.45 35.51
C ASN A 35 54.52 7.01 36.84
N SER A 36 54.75 5.75 37.22
CA SER A 36 54.47 5.25 38.56
C SER A 36 55.76 5.15 39.36
N TYR A 37 55.75 5.63 40.60
CA TYR A 37 56.88 5.64 41.52
C TYR A 37 56.52 4.95 42.82
N THR A 38 57.46 4.19 43.37
CA THR A 38 57.37 3.54 44.68
C THR A 38 58.16 4.34 45.71
N TYR A 39 57.56 4.66 46.86
CA TYR A 39 58.25 5.30 47.98
C TYR A 39 59.23 4.32 48.63
N ILE A 40 60.51 4.70 48.72
CA ILE A 40 61.61 3.84 49.18
C ILE A 40 62.28 4.31 50.47
N ASN A 41 61.95 5.50 50.97
CA ASN A 41 62.51 5.96 52.24
C ASN A 41 61.90 5.16 53.40
N VAL A 42 62.74 4.71 54.33
CA VAL A 42 62.31 3.96 55.53
C VAL A 42 61.51 4.82 56.51
N THR A 43 61.62 6.15 56.42
CA THR A 43 60.84 7.09 57.23
C THR A 43 59.70 7.66 56.39
N ALA A 44 58.48 7.57 56.91
CA ALA A 44 57.32 8.17 56.26
C ALA A 44 57.46 9.70 56.22
N GLY A 45 57.07 10.31 55.11
CA GLY A 45 57.21 11.75 54.91
C GLY A 45 56.31 12.31 53.81
N ALA A 46 56.09 13.62 53.85
CA ALA A 46 55.35 14.39 52.85
C ALA A 46 56.27 15.42 52.17
N GLY A 47 55.83 16.03 51.08
CA GLY A 47 56.48 17.20 50.50
C GLY A 47 57.64 16.95 49.52
N THR A 48 58.05 15.69 49.32
CA THR A 48 59.17 15.36 48.42
C THR A 48 58.65 14.77 47.12
N ASN A 49 58.92 15.46 46.00
CA ASN A 49 58.44 15.06 44.69
C ASN A 49 58.98 13.67 44.25
N PRO A 50 58.19 12.90 43.47
CA PRO A 50 58.59 11.58 42.97
C PRO A 50 59.81 11.53 42.04
N ASP A 51 60.33 12.68 41.60
CA ASP A 51 61.60 12.78 40.86
C ASP A 51 62.85 12.68 41.75
N SER A 52 62.70 12.70 43.08
CA SER A 52 63.79 12.52 44.03
C SER A 52 64.12 11.04 44.27
N THR A 53 65.28 10.58 43.77
CA THR A 53 65.76 9.19 43.89
C THR A 53 66.12 8.76 45.32
N SER A 54 66.14 9.70 46.27
CA SER A 54 66.37 9.41 47.69
C SER A 54 65.09 8.99 48.42
N HIS A 55 63.92 9.29 47.86
CA HIS A 55 62.61 9.02 48.46
C HIS A 55 61.74 8.13 47.59
N TRP A 56 61.98 8.13 46.28
CA TRP A 56 61.15 7.43 45.30
C TRP A 56 62.02 6.63 44.33
N SER A 57 61.56 5.45 43.98
CA SER A 57 62.10 4.63 42.90
C SER A 57 61.09 4.53 41.76
N LEU A 58 61.54 4.67 40.53
CA LEU A 58 60.68 4.51 39.36
C LEU A 58 60.21 3.05 39.25
N MET A 59 58.90 2.83 39.29
CA MET A 59 58.30 1.51 39.15
C MET A 59 58.01 1.19 37.68
N THR A 60 57.37 2.10 36.95
CA THR A 60 56.99 1.90 35.54
C THR A 60 56.92 3.24 34.82
N ARG A 61 57.39 3.28 33.57
CA ARG A 61 57.29 4.46 32.71
C ARG A 61 55.90 4.52 32.07
N GLY A 62 55.33 5.71 32.01
CA GLY A 62 54.09 5.97 31.27
C GLY A 62 54.11 7.32 30.59
N ILE A 63 52.92 7.79 30.21
CA ILE A 63 52.73 9.10 29.59
C ILE A 63 51.45 9.75 30.11
N THR A 64 51.44 11.08 30.21
CA THR A 64 50.23 11.86 30.51
C THR A 64 50.09 12.98 29.49
N LEU A 65 48.99 13.01 28.74
CA LEU A 65 48.71 14.10 27.80
C LEU A 65 48.24 15.34 28.55
N ARG A 66 48.98 16.45 28.39
CA ARG A 66 48.68 17.75 28.99
C ARG A 66 47.97 18.72 28.04
N GLY A 67 47.77 18.33 26.79
CA GLY A 67 47.18 19.19 25.76
C GLY A 67 48.22 20.14 25.17
N ASP A 68 47.79 21.33 24.76
CA ASP A 68 48.69 22.34 24.20
C ASP A 68 49.71 22.84 25.24
N TRP A 69 50.92 23.16 24.78
CA TRP A 69 51.97 23.68 25.64
C TRP A 69 51.58 25.06 26.20
N ASP A 70 51.78 25.24 27.50
CA ASP A 70 51.45 26.43 28.26
C ASP A 70 52.63 26.83 29.15
N ALA A 71 53.00 28.11 29.11
CA ALA A 71 54.19 28.61 29.80
C ALA A 71 54.08 28.57 31.34
N ALA A 72 52.86 28.65 31.88
CA ALA A 72 52.59 28.64 33.32
C ALA A 72 52.52 27.21 33.89
N THR A 73 52.33 26.21 33.03
CA THR A 73 52.22 24.81 33.43
C THR A 73 53.60 24.23 33.77
N GLN A 74 53.71 23.60 34.94
CA GLN A 74 54.86 22.76 35.26
C GLN A 74 54.67 21.38 34.61
N TYR A 75 55.64 20.99 33.78
CA TYR A 75 55.71 19.69 33.16
C TYR A 75 56.74 18.84 33.87
N VAL A 76 56.46 17.55 34.01
CA VAL A 76 57.34 16.57 34.65
C VAL A 76 57.62 15.42 33.69
N ALA A 77 58.67 14.65 33.97
CA ALA A 77 59.09 13.57 33.08
C ALA A 77 57.94 12.60 32.76
N GLY A 78 57.62 12.40 31.48
CA GLY A 78 56.50 11.58 31.00
C GLY A 78 55.26 12.38 30.55
N ASP A 79 55.14 13.67 30.90
CA ASP A 79 54.11 14.53 30.35
C ASP A 79 54.30 14.73 28.83
N ILE A 80 53.20 14.77 28.08
CA ILE A 80 53.15 15.10 26.65
C ILE A 80 52.50 16.46 26.49
N ALA A 81 53.20 17.41 25.87
CA ALA A 81 52.66 18.71 25.48
C ALA A 81 52.66 18.84 23.96
N LYS A 82 51.60 19.40 23.39
CA LYS A 82 51.46 19.68 21.97
C LYS A 82 51.89 21.11 21.70
N LEU A 83 52.79 21.32 20.74
CA LEU A 83 53.19 22.65 20.30
C LEU A 83 53.33 22.65 18.77
N ASN A 84 52.55 23.51 18.10
CA ASN A 84 52.50 23.63 16.64
C ASN A 84 52.30 22.27 15.94
N GLY A 85 51.29 21.50 16.37
CA GLY A 85 50.96 20.20 15.78
C GLY A 85 51.89 19.04 16.17
N ILE A 86 53.09 19.31 16.70
CA ILE A 86 54.05 18.30 17.17
C ILE A 86 53.79 17.98 18.64
N HIS A 87 53.84 16.70 19.00
CA HIS A 87 53.75 16.26 20.39
C HIS A 87 55.16 16.05 20.94
N TYR A 88 55.47 16.71 22.04
CA TYR A 88 56.75 16.61 22.74
C TYR A 88 56.57 15.91 24.08
N LYS A 89 57.46 14.98 24.39
CA LYS A 89 57.53 14.32 25.69
C LYS A 89 58.53 15.03 26.59
N CYS A 90 58.09 15.38 27.80
CA CYS A 90 58.93 15.98 28.81
C CYS A 90 59.87 14.91 29.41
N LYS A 91 61.15 15.25 29.55
CA LYS A 91 62.21 14.37 30.06
C LYS A 91 62.61 14.68 31.50
N ALA A 92 62.40 15.90 31.95
CA ALA A 92 62.78 16.38 33.27
C ALA A 92 61.86 17.53 33.69
N THR A 93 61.62 17.66 35.00
CA THR A 93 60.75 18.69 35.59
C THR A 93 61.14 20.09 35.09
N THR A 94 60.17 20.81 34.51
CA THR A 94 60.38 22.11 33.89
C THR A 94 59.14 23.00 33.96
N THR A 95 59.36 24.31 33.97
CA THR A 95 58.31 25.33 33.86
C THR A 95 58.85 26.43 32.96
N ASN A 96 58.01 26.98 32.07
CA ASN A 96 58.38 28.06 31.16
C ASN A 96 59.62 27.78 30.27
N ASN A 97 59.89 26.52 29.93
CA ASN A 97 60.87 26.15 28.91
C ASN A 97 60.13 25.53 27.72
N ILE A 98 60.08 26.25 26.61
CA ILE A 98 59.34 25.85 25.41
C ILE A 98 60.05 24.70 24.66
N PRO A 99 59.34 23.67 24.18
CA PRO A 99 59.88 22.75 23.18
C PRO A 99 60.38 23.50 21.93
N PRO A 100 61.44 23.04 21.25
CA PRO A 100 62.12 21.76 21.38
C PRO A 100 63.41 21.83 22.21
N ASN A 101 63.44 22.58 23.32
CA ASN A 101 64.62 22.59 24.20
C ASN A 101 65.02 21.16 24.59
N SER A 102 66.14 20.70 24.05
CA SER A 102 66.58 19.30 24.11
C SER A 102 66.96 18.84 25.52
N THR A 103 67.09 19.76 26.49
CA THR A 103 67.29 19.42 27.90
C THR A 103 66.01 18.83 28.50
N TYR A 104 64.87 19.44 28.18
CA TYR A 104 63.58 19.13 28.83
C TYR A 104 62.62 18.37 27.93
N TRP A 105 62.77 18.44 26.61
CA TRP A 105 61.82 17.90 25.66
C TRP A 105 62.49 16.96 24.66
N GLU A 106 61.78 15.90 24.29
CA GLU A 106 62.05 15.08 23.11
C GLU A 106 60.82 15.09 22.20
N GLU A 107 61.04 15.08 20.88
CA GLU A 107 59.95 14.88 19.93
C GLU A 107 59.38 13.47 20.11
N PHE A 108 58.08 13.38 20.34
CA PHE A 108 57.40 12.10 20.56
C PHE A 108 56.69 11.64 19.28
N ILE A 109 55.89 12.52 18.68
CA ILE A 109 55.14 12.25 17.44
C ILE A 109 55.17 13.50 16.55
N GLN A 110 55.59 13.34 15.29
CA GLN A 110 55.49 14.38 14.27
C GLN A 110 54.03 14.68 13.94
N GLY A 111 53.73 15.94 13.64
CA GLY A 111 52.43 16.36 13.17
C GLY A 111 52.52 17.53 12.20
N PHE A 112 51.37 17.91 11.66
CA PHE A 112 51.21 19.05 10.76
C PHE A 112 50.50 20.18 11.48
N ASN A 113 50.74 21.40 11.05
CA ASN A 113 50.13 22.59 11.61
C ASN A 113 49.60 23.49 10.51
N TYR A 114 48.28 23.65 10.44
CA TYR A 114 47.65 24.53 9.46
C TYR A 114 47.73 25.97 9.92
N THR A 115 48.43 26.79 9.13
CA THR A 115 48.65 28.21 9.41
C THR A 115 47.63 29.12 8.72
N GLY A 116 46.78 28.55 7.85
CA GLY A 116 45.84 29.28 7.02
C GLY A 116 46.48 29.73 5.71
N ASN A 117 46.04 30.87 5.17
CA ASN A 117 46.62 31.43 3.96
C ASN A 117 48.10 31.82 4.19
N TRP A 118 48.91 31.64 3.16
CA TRP A 118 50.30 32.05 3.22
C TRP A 118 50.41 33.57 3.46
N SER A 119 51.43 33.96 4.22
CA SER A 119 51.72 35.35 4.53
C SER A 119 53.22 35.57 4.68
N SER A 120 53.73 36.63 4.08
CA SER A 120 55.14 37.01 4.12
C SER A 120 55.68 37.28 5.54
N VAL A 121 54.80 37.62 6.48
CA VAL A 121 55.18 37.94 7.87
C VAL A 121 55.10 36.73 8.82
N THR A 122 54.51 35.61 8.38
CA THR A 122 54.39 34.41 9.20
C THR A 122 55.72 33.65 9.21
N GLN A 123 56.17 33.27 10.41
CA GLN A 123 57.32 32.37 10.56
C GLN A 123 56.85 30.92 10.36
N TYR A 124 57.24 30.32 9.24
CA TYR A 124 56.93 28.93 8.92
C TYR A 124 58.01 27.99 9.44
N ARG A 125 57.58 26.95 10.14
CA ARG A 125 58.42 25.86 10.62
C ARG A 125 58.22 24.65 9.74
N LYS A 126 59.18 23.72 9.78
CA LYS A 126 59.06 22.44 9.07
C LYS A 126 57.74 21.76 9.48
N ASN A 127 57.00 21.26 8.48
CA ASN A 127 55.67 20.66 8.57
C ASN A 127 54.48 21.62 8.79
N ASP A 128 54.70 22.94 8.81
CA ASP A 128 53.58 23.88 8.69
C ASP A 128 52.95 23.77 7.30
N ILE A 129 51.62 23.86 7.26
CA ILE A 129 50.84 23.88 6.02
C ILE A 129 50.27 25.28 5.83
N ALA A 130 50.52 25.88 4.67
CA ALA A 130 49.99 27.17 4.25
C ALA A 130 49.27 27.04 2.91
N ILE A 131 48.23 27.86 2.70
CA ILE A 131 47.44 27.87 1.48
C ILE A 131 47.89 29.05 0.61
N GLN A 132 48.37 28.79 -0.60
CA GLN A 132 48.68 29.81 -1.60
C GLN A 132 47.95 29.45 -2.88
N ASN A 133 47.18 30.39 -3.44
CA ASN A 133 46.43 30.20 -4.68
C ASN A 133 45.56 28.92 -4.67
N GLY A 134 44.90 28.66 -3.54
CA GLY A 134 44.05 27.48 -3.32
C GLY A 134 44.79 26.16 -3.06
N VAL A 135 46.10 26.10 -3.29
CA VAL A 135 46.93 24.89 -3.11
C VAL A 135 47.50 24.86 -1.69
N ASN A 136 47.49 23.66 -1.06
CA ASN A 136 48.05 23.46 0.26
C ASN A 136 49.52 23.07 0.12
N TYR A 137 50.42 23.88 0.68
CA TYR A 137 51.86 23.65 0.67
C TYR A 137 52.36 23.30 2.06
N ILE A 138 53.21 22.27 2.17
CA ILE A 138 53.90 21.88 3.39
C ILE A 138 55.34 22.43 3.39
N CYS A 139 55.70 23.15 4.46
CA CYS A 139 57.01 23.75 4.63
C CYS A 139 58.05 22.66 4.91
N VAL A 140 59.10 22.57 4.08
CA VAL A 140 60.17 21.56 4.25
C VAL A 140 61.36 22.08 5.07
N THR A 141 61.62 23.38 5.02
CA THR A 141 62.71 24.06 5.74
C THR A 141 62.18 25.32 6.39
N ALA A 142 62.43 25.50 7.69
CA ALA A 142 61.92 26.66 8.42
C ALA A 142 62.43 27.99 7.85
N HIS A 143 61.55 28.96 7.66
CA HIS A 143 61.84 30.24 7.02
C HIS A 143 60.80 31.31 7.38
N VAL A 144 61.05 32.53 6.92
CA VAL A 144 60.07 33.62 6.87
C VAL A 144 60.13 34.22 5.47
N ASN A 145 58.99 34.69 4.95
CA ASN A 145 58.92 35.40 3.67
C ASN A 145 59.54 34.63 2.47
N GLN A 146 59.19 33.36 2.28
CA GLN A 146 59.49 32.62 1.04
C GLN A 146 58.18 32.11 0.46
N ASP A 147 57.90 32.50 -0.78
CA ASP A 147 56.62 32.25 -1.44
C ASP A 147 56.53 30.80 -1.96
N PRO A 148 55.39 30.09 -1.78
CA PRO A 148 55.11 28.84 -2.46
C PRO A 148 54.59 29.08 -3.90
N PRO A 149 54.99 28.26 -4.89
CA PRO A 149 55.92 27.14 -4.80
C PRO A 149 57.39 27.61 -4.81
N GLY A 150 58.25 26.88 -4.10
CA GLY A 150 59.68 27.13 -4.06
C GLY A 150 60.43 26.04 -3.29
N ALA A 151 61.76 26.10 -3.23
CA ALA A 151 62.59 25.06 -2.60
C ALA A 151 62.30 24.80 -1.11
N ASN A 152 61.59 25.72 -0.44
CA ASN A 152 61.19 25.61 0.97
C ASN A 152 59.79 25.02 1.17
N TRP A 153 59.08 24.69 0.08
CA TRP A 153 57.71 24.19 0.09
C TRP A 153 57.53 22.99 -0.83
N ASN A 154 56.83 21.96 -0.36
CA ASN A 154 56.30 20.90 -1.22
C ASN A 154 54.78 21.06 -1.31
N GLU A 155 54.17 20.67 -2.43
CA GLU A 155 52.72 20.53 -2.49
C GLU A 155 52.28 19.40 -1.54
N PHE A 156 51.39 19.72 -0.61
CA PHE A 156 50.78 18.78 0.31
C PHE A 156 49.48 18.21 -0.26
N ALA A 157 48.65 19.09 -0.82
CA ALA A 157 47.41 18.71 -1.50
C ALA A 157 47.01 19.79 -2.51
N MET A 158 46.57 19.35 -3.70
CA MET A 158 45.94 20.24 -4.67
C MET A 158 44.67 20.88 -4.10
N GLY A 159 44.35 22.07 -4.58
CA GLY A 159 43.11 22.76 -4.25
C GLY A 159 42.89 23.96 -5.17
N TYR A 160 41.74 24.61 -4.97
CA TYR A 160 41.28 25.72 -5.79
C TYR A 160 40.64 26.79 -4.90
N SER A 161 40.65 28.03 -5.38
CA SER A 161 40.03 29.17 -4.72
C SER A 161 38.73 29.54 -5.45
N ASP A 162 37.57 29.26 -4.88
CA ASP A 162 36.29 29.66 -5.49
C ASP A 162 36.04 31.17 -5.31
N ARG A 163 35.94 31.89 -6.42
CA ARG A 163 35.65 33.34 -6.47
C ARG A 163 34.19 33.64 -6.81
N GLY A 164 33.34 32.62 -6.97
CA GLY A 164 31.94 32.78 -7.29
C GLY A 164 31.70 33.21 -8.73
N ALA A 165 30.77 34.14 -8.97
CA ALA A 165 30.44 34.61 -10.32
C ALA A 165 31.53 35.54 -10.88
N TRP A 166 31.76 35.46 -12.20
CA TRP A 166 32.75 36.31 -12.86
C TRP A 166 32.41 37.80 -12.73
N ASN A 167 33.45 38.61 -12.48
CA ASN A 167 33.36 40.05 -12.32
C ASN A 167 34.58 40.73 -12.96
N ASN A 168 34.32 41.72 -13.83
CA ASN A 168 35.34 42.43 -14.60
C ASN A 168 36.38 43.22 -13.77
N SER A 169 36.08 43.49 -12.49
CA SER A 169 36.94 44.28 -11.59
C SER A 169 37.67 43.42 -10.55
N THR A 170 37.49 42.10 -10.58
CA THR A 170 38.15 41.19 -9.64
C THR A 170 39.48 40.73 -10.22
N ASP A 171 40.54 40.81 -9.43
CA ASP A 171 41.83 40.20 -9.74
C ASP A 171 41.71 38.68 -9.54
N TYR A 172 41.97 37.93 -10.59
CA TYR A 172 41.94 36.47 -10.59
C TYR A 172 43.35 35.92 -10.67
N GLU A 173 43.69 35.03 -9.74
CA GLU A 173 44.98 34.37 -9.64
C GLU A 173 44.89 32.94 -10.19
N VAL A 174 46.02 32.35 -10.58
CA VAL A 174 46.09 30.94 -11.02
C VAL A 174 45.37 30.03 -10.00
N ASN A 175 44.60 29.05 -10.50
CA ASN A 175 43.74 28.13 -9.74
C ASN A 175 42.48 28.75 -9.09
N ASP A 176 42.19 30.02 -9.31
CA ASP A 176 40.87 30.55 -9.01
C ASP A 176 39.81 29.86 -9.88
N LEU A 177 38.68 29.48 -9.28
CA LEU A 177 37.48 29.04 -9.98
C LEU A 177 36.49 30.19 -10.08
N VAL A 178 35.90 30.34 -11.25
CA VAL A 178 34.88 31.34 -11.51
C VAL A 178 33.74 30.73 -12.30
N SER A 179 32.52 31.13 -11.99
CA SER A 179 31.31 30.73 -12.72
C SER A 179 30.88 31.82 -13.70
N LEU A 180 30.64 31.42 -14.95
CA LEU A 180 30.05 32.28 -15.98
C LEU A 180 29.13 31.44 -16.86
N SER A 181 27.87 31.86 -16.99
CA SER A 181 26.86 31.14 -17.79
C SER A 181 26.74 29.65 -17.43
N GLY A 182 26.77 29.33 -16.13
CA GLY A 182 26.66 27.96 -15.62
C GLY A 182 27.91 27.10 -15.84
N ILE A 183 28.92 27.59 -16.54
CA ILE A 183 30.21 26.94 -16.75
C ILE A 183 31.16 27.39 -15.65
N ILE A 184 31.95 26.46 -15.10
CA ILE A 184 33.03 26.78 -14.18
C ILE A 184 34.33 26.83 -14.98
N TYR A 185 35.06 27.93 -14.86
CA TYR A 185 36.37 28.14 -15.45
C TYR A 185 37.43 28.20 -14.35
N LYS A 186 38.58 27.61 -14.64
CA LYS A 186 39.78 27.71 -13.82
C LYS A 186 40.73 28.74 -14.44
N CYS A 187 41.14 29.72 -13.64
CA CYS A 187 42.17 30.67 -14.02
C CYS A 187 43.51 29.96 -14.17
N LYS A 188 44.19 30.18 -15.30
CA LYS A 188 45.51 29.57 -15.59
C LYS A 188 46.65 30.58 -15.68
N ALA A 189 46.31 31.87 -15.73
CA ALA A 189 47.26 32.97 -15.70
C ALA A 189 46.57 34.18 -15.04
N ASP A 190 47.30 34.87 -14.17
CA ASP A 190 46.79 36.00 -13.42
C ASP A 190 46.22 37.08 -14.36
N ASN A 191 45.03 37.59 -14.04
CA ASN A 191 44.35 38.56 -14.89
C ASN A 191 43.32 39.42 -14.16
N VAL A 192 43.04 40.58 -14.75
CA VAL A 192 41.89 41.42 -14.41
C VAL A 192 41.12 41.75 -15.68
N GLY A 193 39.79 41.71 -15.60
CA GLY A 193 38.89 42.09 -16.69
C GLY A 193 38.96 41.24 -17.96
N GLN A 194 39.54 40.05 -17.91
CA GLN A 194 39.53 39.10 -19.03
C GLN A 194 38.36 38.13 -18.86
N GLU A 195 37.30 38.27 -19.64
CA GLU A 195 36.12 37.39 -19.56
C GLU A 195 36.43 35.96 -20.08
N PRO A 196 36.07 34.89 -19.34
CA PRO A 196 36.01 33.55 -19.90
C PRO A 196 35.07 33.49 -21.13
N PRO A 197 35.34 32.67 -22.17
CA PRO A 197 36.30 31.59 -22.23
C PRO A 197 37.63 31.99 -22.91
N ASN A 198 38.16 33.20 -22.68
CA ASN A 198 39.45 33.57 -23.26
C ASN A 198 40.54 32.54 -22.89
N GLY A 199 40.89 31.69 -23.87
CA GLY A 199 41.78 30.56 -23.71
C GLY A 199 43.24 30.92 -23.41
N THR A 200 43.57 32.18 -23.21
CA THR A 200 44.87 32.61 -22.66
C THR A 200 44.88 32.58 -21.14
N TYR A 201 43.74 32.90 -20.51
CA TYR A 201 43.62 33.10 -19.06
C TYR A 201 42.73 32.06 -18.37
N TRP A 202 41.87 31.38 -19.13
CA TRP A 202 40.87 30.47 -18.59
C TRP A 202 40.94 29.10 -19.24
N ASP A 203 40.90 28.05 -18.43
CA ASP A 203 40.59 26.68 -18.86
C ASP A 203 39.17 26.32 -18.37
N GLN A 204 38.40 25.63 -19.21
CA GLN A 204 37.10 25.13 -18.77
C GLN A 204 37.30 24.02 -17.74
N PHE A 205 36.78 24.22 -16.53
CA PHE A 205 36.90 23.27 -15.42
C PHE A 205 35.73 22.29 -15.41
N SER A 206 34.50 22.77 -15.65
CA SER A 206 33.31 21.93 -15.78
C SER A 206 32.34 22.53 -16.78
N ILE A 207 31.64 21.68 -17.54
CA ILE A 207 30.47 22.09 -18.33
C ILE A 207 29.30 22.45 -17.42
N GLY A 208 28.40 23.29 -17.91
CA GLY A 208 27.09 23.54 -17.33
C GLY A 208 26.20 24.34 -18.26
N PHE A 209 24.96 24.55 -17.84
CA PHE A 209 23.89 25.15 -18.63
C PHE A 209 23.09 26.12 -17.77
N VAL A 210 22.53 27.17 -18.39
CA VAL A 210 21.61 28.10 -17.70
C VAL A 210 20.27 28.07 -18.38
N TYR A 211 19.22 27.60 -17.69
CA TYR A 211 17.87 27.70 -18.21
C TYR A 211 17.33 29.12 -18.05
N THR A 212 17.10 29.79 -19.17
CA THR A 212 16.68 31.20 -19.27
C THR A 212 15.18 31.38 -19.43
N GLY A 213 14.41 30.28 -19.44
CA GLY A 213 12.96 30.31 -19.65
C GLY A 213 12.56 30.32 -21.13
N ALA A 214 11.42 30.92 -21.44
CA ALA A 214 10.92 31.03 -22.81
C ALA A 214 11.74 32.02 -23.66
N TYR A 215 11.86 31.78 -24.96
CA TYR A 215 12.59 32.66 -25.87
C TYR A 215 11.98 34.06 -25.88
N ASN A 216 12.85 35.07 -25.83
CA ASN A 216 12.51 36.48 -25.89
C ASN A 216 13.48 37.21 -26.82
N ASN A 217 12.93 37.89 -27.82
CA ASN A 217 13.71 38.55 -28.87
C ASN A 217 14.64 39.68 -28.38
N ALA A 218 14.33 40.29 -27.22
CA ALA A 218 15.11 41.37 -26.62
C ALA A 218 16.20 40.87 -25.66
N THR A 219 16.23 39.57 -25.35
CA THR A 219 17.21 39.00 -24.41
C THR A 219 18.49 38.64 -25.15
N ALA A 220 19.64 39.04 -24.59
CA ALA A 220 20.94 38.60 -25.05
C ALA A 220 21.27 37.25 -24.42
N TYR A 221 21.36 36.21 -25.26
CA TYR A 221 21.69 34.85 -24.85
C TYR A 221 23.18 34.59 -25.02
N LYS A 222 23.78 33.96 -24.00
CA LYS A 222 25.18 33.55 -23.98
C LYS A 222 25.29 32.09 -24.41
N ILE A 223 26.50 31.69 -24.83
CA ILE A 223 26.78 30.29 -25.19
C ILE A 223 26.38 29.36 -24.04
N ASN A 224 25.75 28.23 -24.39
CA ASN A 224 25.17 27.21 -23.49
C ASN A 224 23.95 27.65 -22.65
N ASP A 225 23.40 28.85 -22.86
CA ASP A 225 22.06 29.17 -22.36
C ASP A 225 21.04 28.20 -22.99
N ILE A 226 20.14 27.68 -22.17
CA ILE A 226 19.01 26.86 -22.57
C ILE A 226 17.77 27.73 -22.57
N VAL A 227 17.01 27.69 -23.65
CA VAL A 227 15.77 28.43 -23.81
C VAL A 227 14.70 27.51 -24.36
N LEU A 228 13.49 27.66 -23.85
CA LEU A 228 12.30 27.02 -24.39
C LEU A 228 11.77 27.86 -25.56
N ASN A 229 11.73 27.29 -26.76
CA ASN A 229 10.91 27.84 -27.84
C ASN A 229 9.87 26.79 -28.25
N SER A 230 8.60 27.11 -28.04
CA SER A 230 7.49 26.15 -28.13
C SER A 230 7.70 25.00 -27.16
N SER A 231 7.74 23.75 -27.64
CA SER A 231 7.97 22.56 -26.81
C SER A 231 9.39 22.05 -26.83
N VAL A 232 10.28 22.72 -27.56
CA VAL A 232 11.66 22.29 -27.72
C VAL A 232 12.54 23.23 -26.91
N THR A 233 13.43 22.64 -26.12
CA THR A 233 14.50 23.40 -25.48
C THR A 233 15.69 23.43 -26.41
N TYR A 234 16.26 24.61 -26.59
CA TYR A 234 17.41 24.87 -27.45
C TYR A 234 18.57 25.36 -26.62
N ARG A 235 19.76 24.87 -26.94
CA ARG A 235 21.03 25.32 -26.40
C ARG A 235 21.64 26.35 -27.34
N CYS A 236 22.01 27.50 -26.79
CA CYS A 236 22.72 28.53 -27.52
C CYS A 236 24.13 28.03 -27.86
N THR A 237 24.49 27.97 -29.15
CA THR A 237 25.83 27.55 -29.60
C THR A 237 26.77 28.72 -29.83
N GLN A 238 26.21 29.91 -30.04
CA GLN A 238 26.94 31.17 -30.21
C GLN A 238 26.12 32.32 -29.62
N ALA A 239 26.77 33.20 -28.85
CA ALA A 239 26.10 34.35 -28.23
C ALA A 239 25.29 35.15 -29.26
N SER A 240 24.03 35.45 -28.93
CA SER A 240 23.06 35.97 -29.88
C SER A 240 22.01 36.86 -29.23
N THR A 241 21.43 37.78 -29.99
CA THR A 241 20.27 38.59 -29.60
C THR A 241 19.38 38.73 -30.84
N GLY A 242 18.07 38.55 -30.67
CA GLY A 242 17.11 38.75 -31.75
C GLY A 242 16.99 37.62 -32.79
N ASN A 243 17.67 36.49 -32.60
CA ASN A 243 17.60 35.34 -33.49
C ASN A 243 16.79 34.21 -32.85
N GLU A 244 15.57 33.94 -33.33
CA GLU A 244 14.68 32.90 -32.77
C GLU A 244 15.17 31.48 -33.14
N PRO A 245 15.16 30.51 -32.19
CA PRO A 245 15.33 29.09 -32.52
C PRO A 245 14.25 28.62 -33.51
N PRO A 246 14.54 27.73 -34.48
CA PRO A 246 15.65 26.79 -34.52
C PRO A 246 16.80 27.21 -35.45
N ASN A 247 17.15 28.50 -35.54
CA ASN A 247 18.27 28.94 -36.39
C ASN A 247 19.58 28.23 -35.97
N ALA A 248 20.02 27.28 -36.80
CA ALA A 248 21.13 26.37 -36.51
C ALA A 248 22.50 27.04 -36.33
N THR A 249 22.65 28.31 -36.73
CA THR A 249 23.86 29.09 -36.46
C THR A 249 24.00 29.42 -34.97
N TYR A 250 22.88 29.69 -34.30
CA TYR A 250 22.86 30.15 -32.91
C TYR A 250 22.28 29.14 -31.93
N TRP A 251 21.52 28.16 -32.43
CA TRP A 251 20.73 27.24 -31.61
C TRP A 251 20.91 25.79 -32.04
N ASP A 252 21.13 24.93 -31.06
CA ASP A 252 21.14 23.48 -31.20
C ASP A 252 19.99 22.89 -30.37
N ALA A 253 19.29 21.89 -30.89
CA ALA A 253 18.17 21.28 -30.17
C ALA A 253 18.71 20.50 -28.97
N PHE A 254 18.31 20.88 -27.76
CA PHE A 254 18.78 20.26 -26.53
C PHE A 254 17.87 19.10 -26.11
N ALA A 255 16.56 19.33 -26.08
CA ALA A 255 15.56 18.30 -25.85
C ALA A 255 14.25 18.63 -26.58
N SER A 256 13.67 17.63 -27.23
CA SER A 256 12.39 17.72 -27.93
C SER A 256 11.23 17.43 -26.99
N GLY A 257 10.21 18.29 -27.01
CA GLY A 257 8.91 18.05 -26.41
C GLY A 257 7.77 18.27 -27.41
N PHE A 258 6.53 18.11 -26.94
CA PHE A 258 5.32 18.32 -27.72
C PHE A 258 4.32 19.19 -26.93
N GLU A 259 3.53 20.01 -27.63
CA GLU A 259 2.50 20.85 -27.03
C GLU A 259 1.17 20.58 -27.71
N TYR A 260 0.19 20.12 -26.94
CA TYR A 260 -1.15 19.87 -27.44
C TYR A 260 -1.95 21.18 -27.50
N LYS A 261 -2.27 21.62 -28.72
CA LYS A 261 -3.02 22.84 -29.01
C LYS A 261 -4.55 22.63 -29.00
N GLY A 262 -5.02 21.40 -28.78
CA GLY A 262 -6.44 21.07 -28.83
C GLY A 262 -6.90 20.67 -30.23
N ASP A 263 -8.19 20.84 -30.52
CA ASP A 263 -8.74 20.65 -31.86
C ASP A 263 -8.12 21.64 -32.84
N TRP A 264 -7.87 21.19 -34.06
CA TRP A 264 -7.31 22.03 -35.11
C TRP A 264 -8.24 23.21 -35.42
N ASP A 265 -7.62 24.38 -35.58
CA ASP A 265 -8.25 25.66 -35.86
C ASP A 265 -7.42 26.45 -36.87
N ALA A 266 -8.09 26.95 -37.92
CA ALA A 266 -7.51 27.65 -39.07
C ALA A 266 -6.89 29.03 -38.75
N SER A 267 -7.11 29.56 -37.55
CA SER A 267 -6.54 30.83 -37.09
C SER A 267 -5.36 30.65 -36.14
N THR A 268 -5.11 29.41 -35.69
CA THR A 268 -4.04 29.09 -34.75
C THR A 268 -2.72 28.89 -35.50
N ALA A 269 -1.67 29.60 -35.09
CA ALA A 269 -0.32 29.35 -35.60
C ALA A 269 0.30 28.15 -34.88
N TYR A 270 0.57 27.08 -35.64
CA TYR A 270 1.22 25.86 -35.16
C TYR A 270 2.71 25.92 -35.47
N LYS A 271 3.54 25.71 -34.45
CA LYS A 271 4.98 25.61 -34.55
C LYS A 271 5.42 24.15 -34.65
N LEU A 272 6.70 23.92 -34.94
CA LEU A 272 7.29 22.58 -35.01
C LEU A 272 7.00 21.78 -33.72
N ASN A 273 6.55 20.53 -33.87
CA ASN A 273 6.14 19.60 -32.82
C ASN A 273 4.85 19.95 -32.05
N ASP A 274 4.13 21.00 -32.42
CA ASP A 274 2.77 21.21 -31.90
C ASP A 274 1.86 20.06 -32.34
N ILE A 275 0.92 19.68 -31.48
CA ILE A 275 -0.06 18.63 -31.72
C ILE A 275 -1.44 19.26 -31.86
N ALA A 276 -2.13 18.96 -32.95
CA ALA A 276 -3.53 19.32 -33.16
C ALA A 276 -4.40 18.07 -33.35
N SER A 277 -5.64 18.12 -32.88
CA SER A 277 -6.65 17.07 -33.06
C SER A 277 -7.53 17.36 -34.28
N VAL A 278 -7.60 16.43 -35.22
CA VAL A 278 -8.60 16.44 -36.30
C VAL A 278 -9.40 15.15 -36.22
N ASN A 279 -10.69 15.30 -35.93
CA ASN A 279 -11.61 14.16 -35.79
C ASN A 279 -11.16 13.10 -34.77
N GLY A 280 -10.56 13.54 -33.67
CA GLY A 280 -10.03 12.68 -32.61
C GLY A 280 -8.69 12.01 -32.93
N VAL A 281 -8.15 12.18 -34.15
CA VAL A 281 -6.79 11.76 -34.50
C VAL A 281 -5.84 12.93 -34.23
N HIS A 282 -4.71 12.65 -33.58
CA HIS A 282 -3.73 13.68 -33.27
C HIS A 282 -2.62 13.70 -34.32
N TYR A 283 -2.29 14.90 -34.77
CA TYR A 283 -1.26 15.15 -35.75
C TYR A 283 -0.19 16.07 -35.18
N ARG A 284 1.07 15.74 -35.46
CA ARG A 284 2.23 16.56 -35.11
C ARG A 284 2.61 17.45 -36.29
N CYS A 285 2.77 18.74 -36.02
CA CYS A 285 3.24 19.72 -36.98
C CYS A 285 4.74 19.53 -37.26
N LYS A 286 5.09 19.41 -38.54
CA LYS A 286 6.46 19.27 -39.05
C LYS A 286 7.05 20.58 -39.54
N VAL A 287 6.20 21.48 -40.02
CA VAL A 287 6.61 22.78 -40.57
C VAL A 287 5.64 23.82 -40.05
N ALA A 288 6.18 24.91 -39.48
CA ALA A 288 5.35 25.96 -38.88
C ALA A 288 4.35 26.52 -39.90
N ASN A 289 3.07 26.55 -39.53
CA ASN A 289 1.96 26.95 -40.40
C ASN A 289 0.81 27.57 -39.58
N THR A 290 -0.22 28.09 -40.24
CA THR A 290 -1.38 28.71 -39.55
C THR A 290 -2.73 28.27 -40.14
N ASN A 291 -2.75 27.80 -41.39
CA ASN A 291 -4.00 27.44 -42.08
C ASN A 291 -3.79 26.24 -43.01
N SER A 292 -3.08 25.22 -42.52
CA SER A 292 -2.90 23.94 -43.20
C SER A 292 -3.54 22.86 -42.33
N GLU A 293 -4.67 22.28 -42.77
CA GLU A 293 -5.40 21.26 -42.00
C GLU A 293 -4.73 19.88 -42.17
N PRO A 294 -4.47 19.14 -41.07
CA PRO A 294 -4.12 17.73 -41.18
C PRO A 294 -5.20 16.92 -41.92
N PRO A 295 -4.85 15.93 -42.74
CA PRO A 295 -3.59 15.19 -42.75
C PRO A 295 -2.62 15.61 -43.86
N ASP A 296 -2.51 16.91 -44.18
CA ASP A 296 -1.51 17.37 -45.16
C ASP A 296 -0.11 16.83 -44.80
N ALA A 297 0.41 15.94 -45.65
CA ALA A 297 1.65 15.22 -45.37
C ALA A 297 2.90 16.08 -45.55
N THR A 298 2.80 17.33 -45.98
CA THR A 298 3.91 18.29 -46.03
C THR A 298 4.09 18.91 -44.65
N ASP A 299 3.00 19.41 -44.08
CA ASP A 299 3.02 20.20 -42.84
C ASP A 299 2.77 19.37 -41.60
N TRP A 300 2.14 18.21 -41.73
CA TRP A 300 1.70 17.35 -40.62
C TRP A 300 2.13 15.90 -40.81
N GLU A 301 2.21 15.18 -39.70
CA GLU A 301 2.27 13.73 -39.66
C GLU A 301 1.37 13.21 -38.54
N GLN A 302 0.87 12.00 -38.68
CA GLN A 302 0.05 11.40 -37.63
C GLN A 302 0.93 11.08 -36.41
N PHE A 303 0.56 11.62 -35.25
CA PHE A 303 1.28 11.41 -33.99
C PHE A 303 0.76 10.18 -33.26
N ASN A 304 -0.57 10.06 -33.12
CA ASN A 304 -1.22 8.86 -32.61
C ASN A 304 -2.60 8.67 -33.22
N GLU A 305 -3.02 7.42 -33.36
CA GLU A 305 -4.41 7.09 -33.64
C GLU A 305 -5.30 7.55 -32.49
N GLY A 306 -6.49 8.01 -32.82
CA GLY A 306 -7.54 8.32 -31.86
C GLY A 306 -8.90 8.30 -32.53
N TYR A 307 -9.95 8.44 -31.72
CA TYR A 307 -11.33 8.22 -32.14
C TYR A 307 -12.22 9.37 -31.70
N LYS A 308 -13.21 9.71 -32.53
CA LYS A 308 -14.25 10.67 -32.16
C LYS A 308 -15.54 9.92 -31.87
N THR A 309 -15.94 9.86 -30.61
CA THR A 309 -17.23 9.25 -30.25
C THR A 309 -18.36 10.24 -30.52
N LEU A 310 -19.29 9.83 -31.37
CA LEU A 310 -20.55 10.50 -31.65
C LEU A 310 -21.69 9.81 -30.90
N THR A 311 -22.90 10.34 -31.07
CA THR A 311 -24.13 9.73 -30.56
C THR A 311 -24.56 8.54 -31.43
N ASP A 312 -25.83 8.14 -31.32
CA ASP A 312 -26.43 7.17 -32.22
C ASP A 312 -26.25 7.58 -33.69
N TRP A 313 -26.12 6.58 -34.55
CA TRP A 313 -26.06 6.80 -36.00
C TRP A 313 -27.34 7.51 -36.48
N ALA A 314 -27.17 8.45 -37.40
CA ALA A 314 -28.25 9.25 -37.95
C ALA A 314 -28.11 9.35 -39.47
N ASN A 315 -29.20 9.04 -40.18
CA ASN A 315 -29.24 9.13 -41.63
C ASN A 315 -28.98 10.56 -42.12
N GLY A 316 -28.17 10.69 -43.18
CA GLY A 316 -27.78 11.99 -43.74
C GLY A 316 -26.61 12.69 -43.04
N THR A 317 -26.15 12.20 -41.89
CA THR A 317 -24.92 12.70 -41.25
C THR A 317 -23.69 12.27 -42.06
N ALA A 318 -22.77 13.20 -42.31
CA ALA A 318 -21.47 12.90 -42.91
C ALA A 318 -20.49 12.43 -41.82
N TYR A 319 -20.06 11.18 -41.91
CA TYR A 319 -19.11 10.55 -41.02
C TYR A 319 -17.72 10.53 -41.64
N LYS A 320 -16.69 10.78 -40.82
CA LYS A 320 -15.28 10.77 -41.18
C LYS A 320 -14.59 9.52 -40.60
N LEU A 321 -13.40 9.21 -41.11
CA LEU A 321 -12.57 8.10 -40.62
C LEU A 321 -12.42 8.21 -39.08
N ASN A 322 -12.54 7.08 -38.39
CA ASN A 322 -12.47 6.93 -36.93
C ASN A 322 -13.61 7.56 -36.12
N ASP A 323 -14.68 8.07 -36.76
CA ASP A 323 -15.93 8.33 -36.04
C ASP A 323 -16.48 7.04 -35.44
N ILE A 324 -16.90 7.10 -34.18
CA ILE A 324 -17.59 6.01 -33.50
C ILE A 324 -19.06 6.39 -33.34
N VAL A 325 -19.96 5.55 -33.85
CA VAL A 325 -21.41 5.71 -33.68
C VAL A 325 -22.00 4.49 -32.97
N THR A 326 -23.16 4.67 -32.33
CA THR A 326 -23.90 3.56 -31.74
C THR A 326 -25.09 3.16 -32.64
N VAL A 327 -25.23 1.86 -32.90
CA VAL A 327 -26.39 1.26 -33.61
C VAL A 327 -26.82 0.01 -32.87
N ASN A 328 -28.07 -0.02 -32.38
CA ASN A 328 -28.64 -1.13 -31.59
C ASN A 328 -27.74 -1.60 -30.44
N GLY A 329 -27.13 -0.65 -29.71
CA GLY A 329 -26.25 -0.93 -28.59
C GLY A 329 -24.82 -1.34 -28.97
N VAL A 330 -24.55 -1.64 -30.24
CA VAL A 330 -23.21 -1.93 -30.76
C VAL A 330 -22.54 -0.62 -31.19
N ARG A 331 -21.25 -0.45 -30.89
CA ARG A 331 -20.47 0.70 -31.37
C ARG A 331 -19.67 0.31 -32.60
N TYR A 332 -19.76 1.13 -33.63
CA TYR A 332 -19.07 0.93 -34.90
C TYR A 332 -18.09 2.06 -35.17
N ARG A 333 -16.89 1.72 -35.66
CA ARG A 333 -15.89 2.66 -36.15
C ARG A 333 -16.05 2.85 -37.65
N CYS A 334 -16.06 4.10 -38.09
CA CYS A 334 -16.07 4.47 -39.50
C CYS A 334 -14.68 4.22 -40.12
N LYS A 335 -14.62 3.40 -41.17
CA LYS A 335 -13.40 3.05 -41.92
C LYS A 335 -13.14 3.92 -43.13
N ALA A 336 -14.16 4.60 -43.64
CA ALA A 336 -14.06 5.46 -44.80
C ALA A 336 -15.16 6.52 -44.73
N ALA A 337 -14.82 7.76 -45.12
CA ALA A 337 -15.76 8.87 -45.08
C ALA A 337 -17.02 8.54 -45.89
N ASN A 338 -18.19 8.72 -45.28
CA ASN A 338 -19.46 8.32 -45.88
C ASN A 338 -20.65 9.09 -45.28
N SER A 339 -21.79 9.04 -45.97
CA SER A 339 -23.08 9.52 -45.47
C SER A 339 -24.19 8.57 -45.90
N GLY A 340 -25.19 8.37 -45.05
CA GLY A 340 -26.38 7.57 -45.38
C GLY A 340 -26.17 6.05 -45.45
N ASN A 341 -24.99 5.54 -45.10
CA ASN A 341 -24.74 4.09 -44.99
C ASN A 341 -24.81 3.69 -43.51
N GLU A 342 -25.84 2.95 -43.11
CA GLU A 342 -25.97 2.44 -41.73
C GLU A 342 -24.99 1.28 -41.49
N PRO A 343 -24.30 1.22 -40.32
CA PRO A 343 -23.66 0.00 -39.85
C PRO A 343 -24.64 -1.19 -39.84
N PRO A 344 -24.21 -2.43 -40.14
CA PRO A 344 -22.82 -2.90 -40.19
C PRO A 344 -22.25 -2.97 -41.62
N ASN A 345 -22.59 -2.04 -42.52
CA ASN A 345 -22.03 -2.04 -43.88
C ASN A 345 -20.48 -2.07 -43.85
N ALA A 346 -19.91 -3.24 -44.16
CA ALA A 346 -18.50 -3.54 -43.95
C ALA A 346 -17.55 -2.72 -44.82
N THR A 347 -18.03 -2.03 -45.84
CA THR A 347 -17.22 -1.09 -46.64
C THR A 347 -16.87 0.16 -45.82
N TYR A 348 -17.83 0.65 -45.03
CA TYR A 348 -17.73 1.93 -44.34
C TYR A 348 -17.57 1.80 -42.83
N TRP A 349 -17.98 0.68 -42.25
CA TRP A 349 -18.02 0.48 -40.81
C TRP A 349 -17.36 -0.84 -40.42
N GLU A 350 -16.75 -0.85 -39.25
CA GLU A 350 -16.36 -2.08 -38.56
C GLU A 350 -16.88 -2.04 -37.13
N GLU A 351 -17.14 -3.21 -36.56
CA GLU A 351 -17.49 -3.30 -35.15
C GLU A 351 -16.29 -2.87 -34.31
N PHE A 352 -16.51 -1.87 -33.46
CA PHE A 352 -15.50 -1.38 -32.54
C PHE A 352 -15.66 -2.05 -31.17
N ILE A 353 -16.89 -2.06 -30.65
CA ILE A 353 -17.24 -2.71 -29.39
C ILE A 353 -18.61 -3.37 -29.56
N GLN A 354 -18.69 -4.67 -29.27
CA GLN A 354 -19.95 -5.39 -29.19
C GLN A 354 -20.83 -4.81 -28.08
N GLY A 355 -22.14 -4.75 -28.32
CA GLY A 355 -23.10 -4.40 -27.29
C GLY A 355 -24.50 -4.93 -27.59
N PHE A 356 -25.43 -4.63 -26.69
CA PHE A 356 -26.79 -5.16 -26.71
C PHE A 356 -27.80 -4.05 -26.41
N LYS A 357 -29.02 -4.20 -26.91
CA LYS A 357 -30.10 -3.25 -26.65
C LYS A 357 -31.26 -3.95 -25.96
N TYR A 358 -31.53 -3.62 -24.71
CA TYR A 358 -32.70 -4.15 -24.01
C TYR A 358 -33.98 -3.45 -24.50
N ILE A 359 -34.89 -4.23 -25.10
CA ILE A 359 -36.16 -3.74 -25.65
C ILE A 359 -37.29 -3.81 -24.61
N GLY A 360 -37.18 -4.70 -23.62
CA GLY A 360 -38.23 -4.96 -22.64
C GLY A 360 -38.89 -6.33 -22.84
N ALA A 361 -40.16 -6.46 -22.49
CA ALA A 361 -40.92 -7.68 -22.74
C ALA A 361 -41.05 -7.95 -24.23
N TRP A 362 -41.04 -9.23 -24.63
CA TRP A 362 -41.31 -9.60 -26.01
C TRP A 362 -42.76 -9.24 -26.40
N ASP A 363 -42.93 -8.80 -27.65
CA ASP A 363 -44.17 -8.35 -28.26
C ASP A 363 -44.22 -8.82 -29.72
N SER A 364 -45.34 -9.41 -30.12
CA SER A 364 -45.51 -10.03 -31.44
C SER A 364 -45.49 -9.05 -32.61
N THR A 365 -45.78 -7.76 -32.36
CA THR A 365 -45.84 -6.71 -33.37
C THR A 365 -44.51 -5.97 -33.52
N THR A 366 -43.58 -6.16 -32.59
CA THR A 366 -42.27 -5.51 -32.61
C THR A 366 -41.32 -6.22 -33.57
N ALA A 367 -40.67 -5.46 -34.45
CA ALA A 367 -39.58 -5.96 -35.28
C ALA A 367 -38.25 -5.89 -34.50
N TYR A 368 -37.66 -7.05 -34.24
CA TYR A 368 -36.43 -7.19 -33.48
C TYR A 368 -35.22 -7.27 -34.41
N LYS A 369 -34.16 -6.55 -34.04
CA LYS A 369 -32.87 -6.54 -34.74
C LYS A 369 -31.85 -7.42 -34.02
N PHE A 370 -30.76 -7.76 -34.70
CA PHE A 370 -29.64 -8.49 -34.11
C PHE A 370 -29.15 -7.82 -32.82
N ASN A 371 -28.87 -8.62 -31.78
CA ASN A 371 -28.48 -8.20 -30.43
C ASN A 371 -29.54 -7.44 -29.61
N ASP A 372 -30.78 -7.30 -30.09
CA ASP A 372 -31.88 -6.90 -29.22
C ASP A 372 -32.08 -7.95 -28.13
N ILE A 373 -32.28 -7.51 -26.90
CA ILE A 373 -32.59 -8.34 -25.74
C ILE A 373 -34.05 -8.14 -25.38
N VAL A 374 -34.80 -9.24 -25.28
CA VAL A 374 -36.20 -9.26 -24.82
C VAL A 374 -36.36 -10.14 -23.60
N SER A 375 -37.42 -9.93 -22.85
CA SER A 375 -37.81 -10.73 -21.70
C SER A 375 -39.05 -11.58 -22.03
N VAL A 376 -38.96 -12.90 -21.78
CA VAL A 376 -40.09 -13.84 -21.88
C VAL A 376 -40.10 -14.72 -20.63
N ASN A 377 -41.17 -14.65 -19.84
CA ASN A 377 -41.31 -15.34 -18.55
C ASN A 377 -40.09 -15.17 -17.63
N GLY A 378 -39.59 -13.94 -17.50
CA GLY A 378 -38.45 -13.62 -16.65
C GLY A 378 -37.08 -13.99 -17.24
N VAL A 379 -37.03 -14.82 -18.28
CA VAL A 379 -35.79 -15.17 -18.99
C VAL A 379 -35.49 -14.12 -20.05
N HIS A 380 -34.22 -13.71 -20.15
CA HIS A 380 -33.78 -12.77 -21.18
C HIS A 380 -33.20 -13.51 -22.38
N TYR A 381 -33.60 -13.09 -23.58
CA TYR A 381 -33.16 -13.68 -24.84
C TYR A 381 -32.56 -12.63 -25.75
N ARG A 382 -31.44 -12.98 -26.39
CA ARG A 382 -30.79 -12.17 -27.43
C ARG A 382 -31.26 -12.61 -28.82
N CYS A 383 -31.65 -11.66 -29.64
CA CYS A 383 -32.02 -11.87 -31.04
C CYS A 383 -30.76 -12.16 -31.88
N LYS A 384 -30.74 -13.29 -32.57
CA LYS A 384 -29.65 -13.72 -33.47
C LYS A 384 -29.90 -13.40 -34.93
N VAL A 385 -31.16 -13.32 -35.33
CA VAL A 385 -31.57 -13.05 -36.71
C VAL A 385 -32.76 -12.12 -36.64
N ALA A 386 -32.71 -11.01 -37.39
CA ALA A 386 -33.78 -10.03 -37.40
C ALA A 386 -35.12 -10.70 -37.76
N ASN A 387 -36.15 -10.46 -36.96
CA ASN A 387 -37.43 -11.14 -37.07
C ASN A 387 -38.58 -10.29 -36.51
N THR A 388 -39.80 -10.67 -36.89
CA THR A 388 -41.05 -10.15 -36.32
C THR A 388 -41.94 -11.34 -35.98
N ASN A 389 -42.64 -11.28 -34.86
CA ASN A 389 -43.59 -12.32 -34.44
C ASN A 389 -42.97 -13.74 -34.30
N SER A 390 -41.73 -13.84 -33.83
CA SER A 390 -41.12 -15.11 -33.43
C SER A 390 -40.81 -15.07 -31.94
N GLU A 391 -41.58 -15.80 -31.12
CA GLU A 391 -41.39 -15.82 -29.67
C GLU A 391 -40.16 -16.69 -29.29
N PRO A 392 -39.27 -16.23 -28.39
CA PRO A 392 -38.31 -17.09 -27.71
C PRO A 392 -39.01 -18.24 -26.95
N PRO A 393 -38.40 -19.45 -26.82
CA PRO A 393 -37.00 -19.79 -27.06
C PRO A 393 -36.75 -20.41 -28.45
N ASN A 394 -37.27 -19.84 -29.52
CA ASN A 394 -36.95 -20.31 -30.88
C ASN A 394 -35.44 -20.21 -31.16
N ALA A 395 -34.74 -21.35 -31.18
CA ALA A 395 -33.29 -21.41 -31.33
C ALA A 395 -32.76 -20.94 -32.69
N THR A 396 -33.60 -20.74 -33.71
CA THR A 396 -33.18 -20.12 -34.97
C THR A 396 -32.99 -18.61 -34.79
N ASN A 397 -33.95 -17.96 -34.13
CA ASN A 397 -34.02 -16.50 -34.05
C ASN A 397 -33.49 -15.94 -32.73
N TRP A 398 -33.45 -16.74 -31.68
CA TRP A 398 -33.12 -16.33 -30.32
C TRP A 398 -32.11 -17.27 -29.67
N GLU A 399 -31.36 -16.73 -28.73
CA GLU A 399 -30.58 -17.50 -27.76
C GLU A 399 -30.84 -16.95 -26.36
N GLN A 400 -30.70 -17.78 -25.34
CA GLN A 400 -30.80 -17.32 -23.96
C GLN A 400 -29.59 -16.44 -23.64
N PHE A 401 -29.86 -15.21 -23.21
CA PHE A 401 -28.86 -14.24 -22.79
C PHE A 401 -28.59 -14.32 -21.29
N ALA A 402 -29.65 -14.41 -20.49
CA ALA A 402 -29.57 -14.60 -19.05
C ALA A 402 -30.74 -15.46 -18.56
N GLU A 403 -30.47 -16.35 -17.62
CA GLU A 403 -31.52 -17.09 -16.92
C GLU A 403 -32.36 -16.14 -16.06
N GLY A 404 -33.63 -16.48 -15.90
CA GLY A 404 -34.52 -15.83 -14.96
C GLY A 404 -35.74 -16.68 -14.65
N TYR A 405 -36.61 -16.15 -13.78
CA TYR A 405 -37.76 -16.86 -13.22
C TYR A 405 -39.01 -15.99 -13.28
N ALA A 406 -40.17 -16.63 -13.39
CA ALA A 406 -41.47 -15.95 -13.34
C ALA A 406 -42.30 -16.46 -12.16
N HIS A 407 -42.53 -15.61 -11.16
CA HIS A 407 -43.39 -15.93 -10.03
C HIS A 407 -44.87 -15.89 -10.44
N LYS A 408 -45.58 -17.01 -10.23
CA LYS A 408 -47.00 -17.18 -10.60
C LYS A 408 -47.95 -17.16 -9.40
N GLY A 409 -47.43 -17.03 -8.18
CA GLY A 409 -48.24 -17.10 -6.95
C GLY A 409 -48.52 -18.55 -6.53
N GLU A 410 -49.67 -18.80 -5.91
CA GLU A 410 -50.10 -20.14 -5.50
C GLU A 410 -50.29 -21.06 -6.72
N TRP A 411 -49.98 -22.35 -6.56
CA TRP A 411 -50.22 -23.35 -7.60
C TRP A 411 -51.72 -23.51 -7.87
N ALA A 412 -52.07 -23.72 -9.13
CA ALA A 412 -53.45 -23.92 -9.57
C ALA A 412 -53.52 -24.97 -10.69
N VAL A 413 -54.41 -25.95 -10.52
CA VAL A 413 -54.56 -27.12 -11.40
C VAL A 413 -54.79 -26.80 -12.89
N GLY A 414 -55.42 -25.65 -13.21
CA GLY A 414 -55.73 -25.25 -14.59
C GLY A 414 -54.68 -24.36 -15.27
N THR A 415 -53.65 -23.94 -14.55
CA THR A 415 -52.65 -22.99 -15.08
C THR A 415 -51.61 -23.73 -15.93
N ASN A 416 -51.33 -23.19 -17.12
CA ASN A 416 -50.24 -23.68 -17.96
C ASN A 416 -48.90 -23.10 -17.48
N TYR A 417 -48.14 -23.90 -16.72
CA TYR A 417 -46.82 -23.50 -16.24
C TYR A 417 -45.75 -23.78 -17.29
N LYS A 418 -44.83 -22.83 -17.45
CA LYS A 418 -43.66 -22.93 -18.35
C LYS A 418 -42.40 -23.23 -17.53
N LEU A 419 -41.36 -23.71 -18.19
CA LEU A 419 -40.02 -23.89 -17.59
C LEU A 419 -39.62 -22.62 -16.82
N ASN A 420 -39.09 -22.77 -15.61
CA ASN A 420 -38.67 -21.70 -14.69
C ASN A 420 -39.80 -20.84 -14.09
N ASP A 421 -41.07 -21.19 -14.30
CA ASP A 421 -42.15 -20.63 -13.48
C ASP A 421 -41.98 -21.07 -12.02
N ILE A 422 -42.16 -20.13 -11.10
CA ILE A 422 -42.13 -20.37 -9.66
C ILE A 422 -43.55 -20.27 -9.11
N VAL A 423 -43.99 -21.33 -8.43
CA VAL A 423 -45.28 -21.38 -7.71
C VAL A 423 -45.06 -21.60 -6.23
N LYS A 424 -46.04 -21.22 -5.42
CA LYS A 424 -46.14 -21.60 -4.02
C LYS A 424 -47.10 -22.78 -3.87
N HIS A 425 -46.71 -23.78 -3.08
CA HIS A 425 -47.57 -24.93 -2.74
C HIS A 425 -47.26 -25.38 -1.31
N GLY A 426 -48.28 -25.44 -0.46
CA GLY A 426 -48.08 -25.63 0.98
C GLY A 426 -47.12 -24.58 1.57
N GLY A 427 -46.10 -25.05 2.30
CA GLY A 427 -45.05 -24.17 2.86
C GLY A 427 -43.95 -23.77 1.87
N GLY A 428 -43.78 -24.50 0.77
CA GLY A 428 -42.65 -24.33 -0.15
C GLY A 428 -42.93 -23.48 -1.38
N GLN A 429 -41.87 -23.03 -2.04
CA GLN A 429 -41.90 -22.53 -3.41
C GLN A 429 -41.20 -23.51 -4.34
N TYR A 430 -41.78 -23.75 -5.51
CA TYR A 430 -41.35 -24.76 -6.45
C TYR A 430 -41.11 -24.16 -7.83
N ARG A 431 -40.00 -24.55 -8.48
CA ARG A 431 -39.68 -24.19 -9.86
C ARG A 431 -40.13 -25.31 -10.79
N ALA A 432 -40.84 -24.95 -11.86
CA ALA A 432 -41.18 -25.86 -12.94
C ALA A 432 -39.93 -26.24 -13.74
N LYS A 433 -39.61 -27.53 -13.81
CA LYS A 433 -38.50 -28.10 -14.59
C LYS A 433 -38.85 -28.37 -16.04
N VAL A 434 -40.14 -28.49 -16.34
CA VAL A 434 -40.69 -28.66 -17.68
C VAL A 434 -42.04 -27.94 -17.76
N ALA A 435 -42.46 -27.60 -18.98
CA ALA A 435 -43.81 -27.09 -19.18
C ALA A 435 -44.83 -28.16 -18.78
N ASN A 436 -45.82 -27.79 -17.96
CA ASN A 436 -46.79 -28.73 -17.41
C ASN A 436 -48.14 -28.05 -17.11
N VAL A 437 -49.19 -28.87 -16.99
CA VAL A 437 -50.56 -28.46 -16.66
C VAL A 437 -51.15 -29.50 -15.71
N GLY A 438 -51.77 -29.04 -14.62
CA GLY A 438 -52.44 -29.92 -13.65
C GLY A 438 -51.52 -30.87 -12.88
N GLN A 439 -50.20 -30.74 -13.01
CA GLN A 439 -49.25 -31.52 -12.22
C GLN A 439 -48.94 -30.74 -10.93
N GLU A 440 -49.33 -31.31 -9.79
CA GLU A 440 -49.19 -30.69 -8.48
C GLU A 440 -47.76 -30.87 -7.92
N PRO A 441 -47.11 -29.82 -7.40
CA PRO A 441 -45.91 -29.96 -6.58
C PRO A 441 -46.25 -30.80 -5.33
N PRO A 442 -45.32 -31.58 -4.76
CA PRO A 442 -43.89 -31.63 -5.04
C PRO A 442 -43.50 -32.74 -6.03
N SER A 443 -44.32 -33.03 -7.06
CA SER A 443 -43.96 -34.03 -8.08
C SER A 443 -42.55 -33.79 -8.61
N THR A 444 -41.65 -34.76 -8.37
CA THR A 444 -40.23 -34.62 -8.69
C THR A 444 -39.96 -34.68 -10.19
N THR A 445 -40.94 -34.94 -11.04
CA THR A 445 -40.75 -34.95 -12.50
C THR A 445 -40.90 -33.53 -13.06
N GLU A 446 -41.94 -32.82 -12.66
CA GLU A 446 -42.28 -31.49 -13.17
C GLU A 446 -41.76 -30.35 -12.32
N TRP A 447 -41.56 -30.59 -11.01
CA TRP A 447 -41.22 -29.56 -10.05
C TRP A 447 -39.94 -29.89 -9.30
N GLU A 448 -39.23 -28.86 -8.88
CA GLU A 448 -38.18 -28.94 -7.86
C GLU A 448 -38.40 -27.86 -6.81
N LEU A 449 -37.96 -28.12 -5.58
CA LEU A 449 -38.02 -27.13 -4.51
C LEU A 449 -37.07 -25.98 -4.84
N PHE A 450 -37.62 -24.78 -5.00
CA PHE A 450 -36.87 -23.55 -5.23
C PHE A 450 -36.46 -22.90 -3.90
N THR A 451 -37.39 -22.85 -2.95
CA THR A 451 -37.12 -22.34 -1.60
C THR A 451 -38.02 -23.07 -0.62
N ASP A 452 -37.44 -23.53 0.48
CA ASP A 452 -38.17 -24.18 1.56
C ASP A 452 -38.89 -23.16 2.45
N GLY A 453 -39.97 -23.58 3.09
CA GLY A 453 -40.77 -22.75 3.98
C GLY A 453 -41.80 -23.57 4.73
N LEU A 454 -42.35 -22.98 5.80
CA LEU A 454 -43.37 -23.58 6.65
C LEU A 454 -44.66 -22.78 6.54
N LEU A 455 -45.80 -23.47 6.46
CA LEU A 455 -47.12 -22.83 6.48
C LEU A 455 -47.89 -23.26 7.72
N TRP A 456 -48.20 -22.33 8.62
CA TRP A 456 -49.01 -22.64 9.79
C TRP A 456 -50.47 -22.91 9.41
N LYS A 457 -50.97 -24.09 9.78
CA LYS A 457 -52.33 -24.53 9.45
C LYS A 457 -53.29 -24.52 10.64
N GLY A 458 -52.78 -24.64 11.88
CA GLY A 458 -53.58 -24.67 13.10
C GLY A 458 -53.60 -26.04 13.77
N THR A 459 -54.71 -26.45 14.37
CA THR A 459 -54.84 -27.77 15.01
C THR A 459 -55.13 -28.85 13.96
N TRP A 460 -54.56 -30.05 14.13
CA TRP A 460 -54.88 -31.19 13.29
C TRP A 460 -56.34 -31.63 13.49
N THR A 461 -57.02 -31.94 12.39
CA THR A 461 -58.41 -32.40 12.36
C THR A 461 -58.52 -33.59 11.40
N ALA A 462 -59.18 -34.67 11.84
CA ALA A 462 -59.46 -35.82 11.00
C ALA A 462 -60.33 -35.44 9.79
N GLY A 463 -59.97 -35.91 8.60
CA GLY A 463 -60.67 -35.63 7.34
C GLY A 463 -60.27 -34.34 6.62
N ASP A 464 -59.49 -33.45 7.26
CA ASP A 464 -59.00 -32.23 6.61
C ASP A 464 -57.88 -32.55 5.60
N PRO A 465 -57.79 -31.80 4.48
CA PRO A 465 -56.65 -31.86 3.57
C PRO A 465 -55.47 -31.06 4.12
N TYR A 466 -54.28 -31.66 4.02
CA TYR A 466 -53.01 -31.06 4.41
C TYR A 466 -52.01 -31.11 3.27
N ASN A 467 -51.38 -29.97 3.02
CA ASN A 467 -50.35 -29.85 2.00
C ASN A 467 -48.96 -30.02 2.62
N VAL A 468 -48.00 -30.43 1.80
CA VAL A 468 -46.61 -30.58 2.18
C VAL A 468 -46.06 -29.29 2.83
N HIS A 469 -45.29 -29.48 3.90
CA HIS A 469 -44.71 -28.41 4.74
C HIS A 469 -45.73 -27.52 5.47
N GLU A 470 -47.01 -27.88 5.50
CA GLU A 470 -47.93 -27.34 6.50
C GLU A 470 -47.56 -27.83 7.90
N VAL A 471 -47.73 -26.97 8.90
CA VAL A 471 -47.46 -27.27 10.31
C VAL A 471 -48.76 -27.22 11.09
N VAL A 472 -49.03 -28.28 11.86
CA VAL A 472 -50.20 -28.41 12.72
C VAL A 472 -49.83 -28.63 14.18
N ILE A 473 -50.76 -28.34 15.09
CA ILE A 473 -50.73 -28.79 16.48
C ILE A 473 -51.54 -30.07 16.61
N HIS A 474 -50.96 -31.10 17.24
CA HIS A 474 -51.72 -32.24 17.74
C HIS A 474 -51.25 -32.57 19.16
N GLN A 475 -52.18 -32.62 20.12
CA GLN A 475 -51.91 -32.92 21.53
C GLN A 475 -50.69 -32.17 22.08
N GLY A 476 -50.69 -30.84 21.94
CA GLY A 476 -49.65 -29.95 22.49
C GLY A 476 -48.28 -30.03 21.80
N GLN A 477 -48.15 -30.79 20.71
CA GLN A 477 -46.93 -30.91 19.92
C GLN A 477 -47.16 -30.35 18.51
N GLN A 478 -46.09 -29.95 17.83
CA GLN A 478 -46.17 -29.48 16.44
C GLN A 478 -45.63 -30.52 15.48
N TYR A 479 -46.34 -30.71 14.37
CA TYR A 479 -46.01 -31.67 13.33
C TYR A 479 -45.98 -30.99 11.98
N LYS A 480 -44.96 -31.31 11.16
CA LYS A 480 -44.85 -30.84 9.78
C LYS A 480 -45.32 -31.94 8.84
N CYS A 481 -46.19 -31.59 7.91
CA CYS A 481 -46.69 -32.47 6.87
C CYS A 481 -45.57 -32.77 5.86
N LEU A 482 -45.36 -34.05 5.53
CA LEU A 482 -44.30 -34.50 4.62
C LEU A 482 -44.79 -34.75 3.19
N LEU A 483 -46.10 -34.94 3.02
CA LEU A 483 -46.71 -35.26 1.74
C LEU A 483 -48.17 -34.78 1.71
N ASP A 484 -48.64 -34.35 0.55
CA ASP A 484 -50.04 -33.95 0.38
C ASP A 484 -50.96 -35.13 0.71
N ASN A 485 -51.88 -34.92 1.66
CA ASN A 485 -52.74 -35.98 2.16
C ASN A 485 -54.08 -35.46 2.67
N THR A 486 -55.04 -36.37 2.82
CA THR A 486 -56.24 -36.15 3.63
C THR A 486 -56.09 -36.94 4.92
N ALA A 487 -56.25 -36.27 6.06
CA ALA A 487 -56.07 -36.86 7.37
C ALA A 487 -57.04 -38.04 7.58
N SER A 488 -56.54 -39.16 8.08
CA SER A 488 -57.37 -40.29 8.46
C SER A 488 -58.07 -40.05 9.80
N SER A 489 -58.83 -41.03 10.28
CA SER A 489 -59.44 -40.95 11.61
C SER A 489 -58.44 -41.10 12.77
N SER A 490 -57.20 -41.53 12.48
CA SER A 490 -56.16 -41.82 13.47
C SER A 490 -54.91 -40.99 13.17
N PHE A 491 -54.59 -40.02 14.02
CA PHE A 491 -53.35 -39.27 13.86
C PHE A 491 -52.14 -40.17 14.06
N LEU A 492 -52.22 -41.14 14.98
CA LEU A 492 -51.13 -42.10 15.20
C LEU A 492 -50.81 -42.92 13.94
N THR A 493 -51.84 -43.33 13.19
CA THR A 493 -51.67 -44.06 11.92
C THR A 493 -51.02 -43.14 10.88
N ASP A 494 -51.54 -41.92 10.72
CA ASP A 494 -50.98 -40.95 9.78
C ASP A 494 -49.51 -40.61 10.10
N PHE A 495 -49.17 -40.47 11.38
CA PHE A 495 -47.83 -40.11 11.84
C PHE A 495 -46.83 -41.27 11.78
N VAL A 496 -47.18 -42.42 12.38
CA VAL A 496 -46.23 -43.53 12.59
C VAL A 496 -46.28 -44.55 11.47
N THR A 497 -47.48 -44.94 11.03
CA THR A 497 -47.64 -46.01 10.03
C THR A 497 -47.45 -45.49 8.61
N ASP A 498 -48.12 -44.39 8.28
CA ASP A 498 -48.12 -43.84 6.92
C ASP A 498 -47.01 -42.80 6.69
N SER A 499 -46.31 -42.38 7.74
CA SER A 499 -45.23 -41.38 7.68
C SER A 499 -45.63 -40.06 6.99
N LYS A 500 -46.89 -39.63 7.16
CA LYS A 500 -47.41 -38.38 6.60
C LYS A 500 -46.91 -37.14 7.34
N TRP A 501 -46.44 -37.32 8.57
CA TRP A 501 -46.05 -36.25 9.46
C TRP A 501 -44.66 -36.51 10.04
N GLU A 502 -43.88 -35.45 10.25
CA GLU A 502 -42.73 -35.47 11.15
C GLU A 502 -43.02 -34.64 12.40
N ARG A 503 -42.52 -35.09 13.55
CA ARG A 503 -42.55 -34.30 14.77
C ARG A 503 -41.57 -33.13 14.63
N PHE A 504 -42.11 -31.92 14.47
CA PHE A 504 -41.35 -30.70 14.21
C PHE A 504 -40.92 -29.99 15.51
N ALA A 505 -41.81 -29.94 16.50
CA ALA A 505 -41.49 -29.44 17.83
C ALA A 505 -42.16 -30.29 18.91
N THR A 506 -41.38 -30.67 19.92
CA THR A 506 -41.87 -31.43 21.07
C THR A 506 -42.54 -30.51 22.09
N GLY A 507 -43.69 -30.94 22.57
CA GLY A 507 -44.36 -30.38 23.74
C GLY A 507 -44.80 -31.50 24.68
N THR A 508 -45.68 -31.15 25.60
CA THR A 508 -46.19 -31.99 26.69
C THR A 508 -47.66 -31.65 26.85
N PHE A 509 -48.52 -32.66 26.91
CA PHE A 509 -49.97 -32.47 26.92
C PHE A 509 -50.63 -33.31 28.00
N TYR A 510 -51.47 -32.68 28.80
CA TYR A 510 -52.17 -33.38 29.88
C TYR A 510 -53.45 -34.05 29.38
N ARG A 511 -53.47 -35.38 29.41
CA ARG A 511 -54.54 -36.24 28.88
C ARG A 511 -55.64 -36.56 29.89
N GLY A 512 -55.46 -36.19 31.16
CA GLY A 512 -56.35 -36.60 32.24
C GLY A 512 -56.01 -37.99 32.79
N GLY A 513 -57.03 -38.79 33.11
CA GLY A 513 -56.86 -40.15 33.60
C GLY A 513 -56.41 -41.13 32.50
N TYR A 514 -55.77 -42.23 32.89
CA TYR A 514 -55.43 -43.32 31.95
C TYR A 514 -56.70 -43.96 31.39
N ALA A 515 -56.72 -44.25 30.09
CA ALA A 515 -57.79 -44.97 29.41
C ALA A 515 -57.20 -45.96 28.41
N ASP A 516 -57.77 -47.16 28.33
CA ASP A 516 -57.40 -48.17 27.33
C ASP A 516 -57.91 -47.78 25.93
N ALA A 517 -57.42 -48.45 24.88
CA ALA A 517 -57.73 -48.17 23.47
C ALA A 517 -57.60 -46.68 23.07
N THR A 518 -56.63 -45.98 23.68
CA THR A 518 -56.41 -44.54 23.50
C THR A 518 -55.06 -44.30 22.86
N GLU A 519 -55.01 -43.46 21.82
CA GLU A 519 -53.75 -43.05 21.19
C GLU A 519 -52.98 -42.12 22.13
N TYR A 520 -51.80 -42.52 22.59
CA TYR A 520 -50.92 -41.69 23.39
C TYR A 520 -49.66 -41.35 22.61
N PHE A 521 -49.31 -40.07 22.64
CA PHE A 521 -48.10 -39.55 22.00
C PHE A 521 -47.03 -39.34 23.04
N LYS A 522 -45.77 -39.50 22.64
CA LYS A 522 -44.62 -39.27 23.51
C LYS A 522 -44.76 -37.90 24.18
N ASN A 523 -44.49 -37.84 25.48
CA ASN A 523 -44.67 -36.70 26.37
C ASN A 523 -46.12 -36.37 26.78
N ASP A 524 -47.09 -37.22 26.43
CA ASP A 524 -48.42 -37.15 27.05
C ASP A 524 -48.34 -37.44 28.53
N LEU A 525 -49.06 -36.65 29.32
CA LEU A 525 -49.12 -36.75 30.77
C LEU A 525 -50.45 -37.34 31.20
N VAL A 526 -50.40 -38.36 32.04
CA VAL A 526 -51.57 -39.12 32.50
C VAL A 526 -51.55 -39.30 34.01
N THR A 527 -52.71 -39.24 34.65
CA THR A 527 -52.86 -39.55 36.07
C THR A 527 -53.54 -40.89 36.33
N THR A 528 -53.15 -41.54 37.42
CA THR A 528 -53.82 -42.74 37.95
C THR A 528 -53.90 -42.71 39.48
N GLY A 529 -54.74 -43.56 40.05
CA GLY A 529 -54.98 -43.64 41.50
C GLY A 529 -56.24 -42.90 41.95
N THR A 530 -56.35 -42.64 43.25
CA THR A 530 -57.51 -41.96 43.85
C THR A 530 -57.11 -40.58 44.36
N ALA A 531 -57.90 -39.56 44.02
CA ALA A 531 -57.71 -38.21 44.51
C ALA A 531 -57.74 -38.16 46.06
N PRO A 532 -57.02 -37.23 46.72
CA PRO A 532 -56.29 -36.11 46.12
C PRO A 532 -54.86 -36.45 45.66
N ASN A 533 -54.34 -37.62 45.99
CA ASN A 533 -52.93 -37.98 45.84
C ASN A 533 -52.72 -38.97 44.69
N LEU A 534 -52.66 -38.44 43.47
CA LEU A 534 -52.51 -39.23 42.24
C LEU A 534 -51.04 -39.51 41.94
N ASN A 535 -50.81 -40.51 41.10
CA ASN A 535 -49.55 -40.66 40.37
C ASN A 535 -49.65 -39.87 39.05
N LEU A 536 -48.58 -39.18 38.67
CA LEU A 536 -48.42 -38.58 37.34
C LEU A 536 -47.39 -39.39 36.55
N TYR A 537 -47.81 -39.87 35.38
CA TYR A 537 -46.96 -40.57 34.42
C TYR A 537 -46.75 -39.70 33.18
N ILE A 538 -45.61 -39.90 32.53
CA ILE A 538 -45.33 -39.39 31.19
C ILE A 538 -45.14 -40.55 30.23
N ASN A 539 -45.81 -40.49 29.09
CA ASN A 539 -45.65 -41.43 28.01
C ASN A 539 -44.28 -41.23 27.34
N VAL A 540 -43.53 -42.31 27.10
CA VAL A 540 -42.19 -42.26 26.48
C VAL A 540 -42.18 -42.73 25.03
N ALA A 541 -43.29 -43.31 24.54
CA ALA A 541 -43.39 -43.86 23.18
C ALA A 541 -44.76 -43.58 22.53
N ASP A 542 -44.77 -43.27 21.23
CA ASP A 542 -46.01 -43.11 20.47
C ASP A 542 -46.69 -44.48 20.28
N HIS A 543 -47.89 -44.69 20.83
CA HIS A 543 -48.58 -45.99 20.78
C HIS A 543 -50.10 -45.88 20.97
N LEU A 544 -50.81 -46.95 20.62
CA LEU A 544 -52.20 -47.17 21.02
C LEU A 544 -52.17 -48.05 22.28
N SER A 545 -52.75 -47.56 23.38
CA SER A 545 -52.80 -48.35 24.62
C SER A 545 -53.62 -49.63 24.43
N ASN A 546 -53.18 -50.72 25.04
CA ASN A 546 -53.81 -52.05 24.94
C ASN A 546 -53.80 -52.83 26.26
N GLY A 547 -53.82 -52.13 27.38
CA GLY A 547 -53.89 -52.66 28.73
C GLY A 547 -54.98 -51.95 29.55
N SER A 548 -55.60 -52.66 30.48
CA SER A 548 -56.61 -52.08 31.38
C SER A 548 -55.99 -51.11 32.40
N ASN A 549 -54.70 -51.25 32.71
CA ASN A 549 -53.96 -50.34 33.58
C ASN A 549 -52.58 -49.99 33.02
N ILE A 550 -52.09 -48.80 33.36
CA ILE A 550 -50.76 -48.29 33.00
C ILE A 550 -49.59 -49.18 33.49
N THR A 551 -49.83 -50.04 34.46
CA THR A 551 -48.86 -50.98 35.04
C THR A 551 -48.91 -52.37 34.43
N ASP A 552 -49.83 -52.62 33.50
CA ASP A 552 -49.94 -53.91 32.83
C ASP A 552 -48.68 -54.20 32.02
N ALA A 553 -48.33 -55.48 31.84
CA ALA A 553 -47.08 -55.87 31.18
C ALA A 553 -46.96 -55.34 29.74
N THR A 554 -48.10 -55.09 29.08
CA THR A 554 -48.16 -54.52 27.72
C THR A 554 -47.95 -53.01 27.70
N GLU A 555 -48.14 -52.33 28.83
CA GLU A 555 -48.08 -50.87 28.97
C GLU A 555 -46.81 -50.38 29.65
N ILE A 556 -46.27 -51.14 30.61
CA ILE A 556 -45.20 -50.67 31.52
C ILE A 556 -43.95 -50.12 30.81
N GLY A 557 -43.65 -50.56 29.58
CA GLY A 557 -42.55 -50.06 28.76
C GLY A 557 -42.78 -48.69 28.13
N ASN A 558 -44.04 -48.24 28.04
CA ASN A 558 -44.43 -46.98 27.41
C ASN A 558 -44.53 -45.83 28.42
N TRP A 559 -44.43 -46.07 29.73
CA TRP A 559 -44.71 -45.07 30.75
C TRP A 559 -43.58 -44.90 31.75
N MET A 560 -43.29 -43.65 32.11
CA MET A 560 -42.37 -43.28 33.18
C MET A 560 -43.14 -42.53 34.27
N VAL A 561 -42.98 -42.94 35.54
CA VAL A 561 -43.53 -42.20 36.68
C VAL A 561 -42.75 -40.88 36.83
N LEU A 562 -43.44 -39.75 36.77
CA LEU A 562 -42.86 -38.45 37.10
C LEU A 562 -43.03 -38.11 38.58
N ILE A 563 -44.24 -38.32 39.10
CA ILE A 563 -44.60 -38.01 40.49
C ILE A 563 -45.41 -39.17 41.04
N SER A 564 -44.98 -39.76 42.16
CA SER A 564 -45.68 -40.87 42.78
C SER A 564 -46.49 -40.41 44.00
N GLY A 565 -47.80 -40.66 43.98
CA GLY A 565 -48.71 -40.57 45.12
C GLY A 565 -48.82 -39.20 45.77
N GLN A 566 -48.47 -38.12 45.08
CA GLN A 566 -48.44 -36.74 45.61
C GLN A 566 -48.97 -35.72 44.60
N TRP A 567 -49.35 -36.15 43.38
CA TRP A 567 -49.86 -35.23 42.38
C TRP A 567 -51.29 -34.80 42.72
N GLN A 568 -51.51 -33.48 42.83
CA GLN A 568 -52.82 -32.88 43.06
C GLN A 568 -53.23 -32.07 41.83
N THR A 569 -54.38 -32.39 41.23
CA THR A 569 -54.97 -31.64 40.12
C THR A 569 -55.67 -30.37 40.65
N THR A 570 -54.87 -29.38 41.08
CA THR A 570 -55.40 -28.07 41.49
C THR A 570 -55.40 -27.10 40.32
N ALA A 571 -56.33 -26.14 40.31
CA ALA A 571 -56.41 -25.10 39.28
C ALA A 571 -55.10 -24.30 39.11
N ASN A 572 -54.30 -24.16 40.18
CA ASN A 572 -52.99 -23.49 40.11
C ASN A 572 -51.96 -24.30 39.33
N VAL A 573 -51.94 -25.63 39.51
CA VAL A 573 -51.06 -26.50 38.71
C VAL A 573 -51.44 -26.40 37.23
N SER A 574 -52.74 -26.33 36.91
CA SER A 574 -53.23 -26.15 35.54
C SER A 574 -52.88 -24.79 34.91
N LEU A 575 -52.83 -23.73 35.70
CA LEU A 575 -52.51 -22.37 35.24
C LEU A 575 -51.00 -22.10 35.15
N GLN A 576 -50.17 -22.81 35.92
CA GLN A 576 -48.74 -22.53 36.09
C GLN A 576 -47.81 -23.58 35.47
N SER A 577 -48.34 -24.74 35.07
CA SER A 577 -47.53 -25.75 34.37
C SER A 577 -47.41 -25.43 32.87
N PHE A 578 -46.22 -25.63 32.31
CA PHE A 578 -45.91 -25.41 30.88
C PHE A 578 -46.44 -26.55 29.98
N PHE A 579 -47.66 -27.02 30.24
CA PHE A 579 -48.29 -28.14 29.53
C PHE A 579 -49.60 -27.68 28.87
N TYR A 580 -49.82 -28.08 27.61
CA TYR A 580 -51.02 -27.73 26.85
C TYR A 580 -52.17 -28.71 27.21
N GLY A 581 -53.42 -28.25 27.28
CA GLY A 581 -54.60 -29.08 27.59
C GLY A 581 -55.52 -28.49 28.67
N THR A 582 -56.82 -28.80 28.61
CA THR A 582 -57.81 -28.33 29.60
C THR A 582 -58.02 -29.39 30.68
N MET A 583 -57.71 -29.05 31.93
CA MET A 583 -58.19 -29.79 33.10
C MET A 583 -59.62 -29.33 33.41
N ASN A 584 -60.62 -30.11 33.03
CA ASN A 584 -61.98 -29.93 33.54
C ASN A 584 -62.17 -30.74 34.82
#